data_AF-A0A5N7RWD5-F1
#
_entry.id   AF-A0A5N7RWD5-F1
#
_cell.length_a   1.000
_cell.length_b   1.000
_cell.length_c   1.000
_cell.angle_alpha   90.00
_cell.angle_beta   90.00
_cell.angle_gamma   90.00
#
_symmetry.space_group_name_H-M   'P 1'
#
loop_
_entity.id
_entity.type
_entity.pdbx_description
1 polymer ?
#
loop_
_entity_poly.entity_id
_entity_poly.type
_entity_poly.pdbx_seq_one_letter_code
_entity_poly.pdbx_strand_id
1 'polypeptide(L)'
;MLLSSRVLLGCAAPMGAAGVMLAAMATHLTGGGILSTAALFLLLHAAAITGLAAVVPHVQRGRTVLIGAAALIIAGTLLFSVDLAMRQLAGMKLFWGTAPFGGGAMIVGWLGVAVAALMPNR
;
A
#
# COMPACT_ATOMS: atom_id res chain seq x y z
N MET A 1 -13.57 17.26 0.16
CA MET A 1 -12.15 17.27 -0.27
C MET A 1 -11.22 16.75 0.81
N LEU A 2 -11.29 17.30 2.04
CA LEU A 2 -10.46 16.87 3.16
C LEU A 2 -10.73 15.44 3.68
N LEU A 3 -11.95 14.92 3.49
CA LEU A 3 -12.31 13.57 3.94
C LEU A 3 -11.45 12.49 3.24
N SER A 4 -11.23 12.61 1.93
CA SER A 4 -10.41 11.67 1.16
C SER A 4 -8.95 11.67 1.64
N SER A 5 -8.34 12.84 1.87
CA SER A 5 -6.98 12.92 2.43
C SER A 5 -6.89 12.32 3.82
N ARG A 6 -7.89 12.57 4.69
CA ARG A 6 -7.93 11.98 6.03
C ARG A 6 -8.04 10.46 6.01
N VAL A 7 -8.86 9.91 5.12
CA VAL A 7 -8.98 8.45 4.96
C VAL A 7 -7.66 7.85 4.47
N LEU A 8 -7.03 8.46 3.45
CA LEU A 8 -5.74 7.99 2.94
C LEU A 8 -4.64 8.01 4.02
N LEU A 9 -4.56 9.09 4.80
CA LEU A 9 -3.64 9.16 5.95
C LEU A 9 -3.98 8.14 7.03
N GLY A 10 -5.27 7.94 7.31
CA GLY A 10 -5.77 6.94 8.24
C GLY A 10 -5.39 5.50 7.85
N CYS A 11 -5.20 5.22 6.56
CA CYS A 11 -4.66 3.95 6.08
C CYS A 11 -3.12 3.93 6.05
N ALA A 12 -2.48 5.01 5.60
CA ALA A 12 -1.02 5.08 5.46
C ALA A 12 -0.30 4.99 6.81
N ALA A 13 -0.81 5.65 7.85
CA ALA A 13 -0.20 5.65 9.17
C ALA A 13 -0.06 4.23 9.78
N PRO A 14 -1.14 3.41 9.87
CA PRO A 14 -1.00 2.04 10.38
C PRO A 14 -0.17 1.15 9.45
N MET A 15 -0.21 1.36 8.13
CA MET A 15 0.71 0.65 7.20
C MET A 15 2.18 0.95 7.55
N GLY A 16 2.52 2.22 7.76
CA GLY A 16 3.86 2.63 8.14
C GLY A 16 4.28 2.05 9.49
N ALA A 17 3.41 2.14 10.50
CA ALA A 17 3.67 1.56 11.82
C ALA A 17 3.89 0.04 11.75
N ALA A 18 3.03 -0.70 11.04
CA ALA A 18 3.18 -2.13 10.82
C ALA A 18 4.48 -2.44 10.05
N GLY A 19 4.83 -1.64 9.05
CA GLY A 19 6.08 -1.77 8.31
C GLY A 19 7.32 -1.66 9.21
N VAL A 20 7.35 -0.68 10.11
CA VAL A 20 8.44 -0.55 11.11
C VAL A 20 8.48 -1.76 12.04
N MET A 21 7.34 -2.21 12.53
CA MET A 21 7.26 -3.41 13.38
C MET A 21 7.81 -4.64 12.67
N LEU A 22 7.38 -4.90 11.43
CA LEU A 22 7.86 -6.03 10.64
C LEU A 22 9.36 -5.93 10.32
N ALA A 23 9.87 -4.72 10.03
CA ALA A 23 11.29 -4.50 9.83
C ALA A 23 12.11 -4.85 11.09
N ALA A 24 11.65 -4.40 12.25
CA ALA A 24 12.28 -4.71 13.53
C ALA A 24 12.22 -6.20 13.86
N MET A 25 11.08 -6.86 13.63
CA MET A 25 10.97 -8.31 13.83
C MET A 25 11.93 -9.08 12.91
N ALA A 26 12.10 -8.63 11.66
CA ALA A 26 12.96 -9.29 10.69
C ALA A 26 14.44 -9.33 11.09
N THR A 27 14.93 -8.34 11.86
CA THR A 27 16.33 -8.31 12.32
C THR A 27 16.61 -9.25 13.48
N HIS A 28 15.59 -9.59 14.26
CA HIS A 28 15.71 -10.51 15.40
C HIS A 28 15.46 -11.98 15.03
N LEU A 29 14.79 -12.25 13.91
CA LEU A 29 14.49 -13.60 13.44
C LEU A 29 15.59 -14.14 12.53
N THR A 30 16.04 -15.37 12.77
CA THR A 30 16.85 -16.10 11.79
C THR A 30 16.01 -16.40 10.55
N GLY A 31 16.47 -15.99 9.36
CA GLY A 31 15.71 -16.15 8.12
C GLY A 31 14.57 -15.13 7.91
N GLY A 32 14.63 -13.94 8.52
CA GLY A 32 13.61 -12.89 8.45
C GLY A 32 13.34 -12.24 7.07
N GLY A 33 13.93 -12.71 5.97
CA GLY A 33 13.86 -12.04 4.65
C GLY A 33 12.45 -11.85 4.09
N ILE A 34 11.54 -12.78 4.35
CA ILE A 34 10.12 -12.65 3.96
C ILE A 34 9.47 -11.46 4.69
N LEU A 35 9.78 -11.32 5.98
CA LEU A 35 9.27 -10.24 6.82
C LEU A 35 9.88 -8.89 6.45
N SER A 36 11.17 -8.86 6.10
CA SER A 36 11.83 -7.68 5.51
C SER A 36 11.14 -7.23 4.22
N THR A 37 10.74 -8.18 3.36
CA THR A 37 10.01 -7.87 2.13
C THR A 37 8.65 -7.26 2.44
N ALA A 38 7.87 -7.88 3.35
CA ALA A 38 6.59 -7.32 3.80
C ALA A 38 6.73 -5.90 4.37
N ALA A 39 7.76 -5.69 5.19
CA ALA A 39 8.07 -4.38 5.76
C ALA A 39 8.36 -3.33 4.70
N LEU A 40 9.19 -3.64 3.70
CA LEU A 40 9.52 -2.74 2.60
C LEU A 40 8.27 -2.33 1.81
N PHE A 41 7.40 -3.29 1.47
CA PHE A 41 6.16 -2.99 0.75
C PHE A 41 5.23 -2.07 1.57
N LEU A 42 5.06 -2.34 2.86
CA LEU A 42 4.26 -1.48 3.75
C LEU A 42 4.82 -0.07 3.87
N LEU A 43 6.12 0.08 4.14
CA LEU A 43 6.76 1.38 4.35
C LEU A 43 6.75 2.24 3.08
N LEU A 44 7.12 1.66 1.94
CA LEU A 44 7.19 2.39 0.67
C LEU A 44 5.79 2.86 0.22
N HIS A 45 4.79 1.99 0.32
CA HIS A 45 3.43 2.38 -0.06
C HIS A 45 2.78 3.29 0.98
N ALA A 46 3.09 3.19 2.27
CA ALA A 46 2.64 4.16 3.27
C ALA A 46 3.15 5.58 2.93
N ALA A 47 4.43 5.71 2.60
CA ALA A 47 5.01 6.99 2.17
C ALA A 47 4.33 7.52 0.89
N ALA A 48 4.15 6.65 -0.11
CA ALA A 48 3.45 7.00 -1.35
C ALA A 48 2.02 7.49 -1.11
N ILE A 49 1.21 6.75 -0.34
CA ILE A 49 -0.18 7.12 -0.03
C ILE A 49 -0.23 8.43 0.76
N THR A 50 0.73 8.67 1.66
CA THR A 50 0.85 9.96 2.37
C THR A 50 1.08 11.11 1.38
N GLY A 51 1.95 10.92 0.39
CA GLY A 51 2.15 11.88 -0.70
C GLY A 51 0.89 12.10 -1.54
N LEU A 52 0.19 11.02 -1.91
CA LEU A 52 -1.08 11.12 -2.65
C LEU A 52 -2.15 11.85 -1.84
N ALA A 53 -2.23 11.63 -0.53
CA ALA A 53 -3.17 12.32 0.35
C ALA A 53 -2.96 13.84 0.34
N ALA A 54 -1.71 14.30 0.22
CA ALA A 54 -1.37 15.71 0.08
C ALA A 54 -1.74 16.29 -1.31
N VAL A 55 -1.66 15.48 -2.37
CA VAL A 55 -1.95 15.91 -3.76
C VAL A 55 -3.44 15.92 -4.07
N VAL A 56 -4.23 14.97 -3.54
CA VAL A 56 -5.67 14.78 -3.83
C VAL A 56 -6.52 16.07 -3.77
N PRO A 57 -6.35 16.98 -2.78
CA PRO A 57 -7.10 18.23 -2.73
C PRO A 57 -6.87 19.16 -3.93
N HIS A 58 -5.73 19.04 -4.61
CA HIS A 58 -5.34 19.89 -5.73
C HIS A 58 -5.72 19.32 -7.11
N VAL A 59 -6.24 18.09 -7.14
CA VAL A 59 -6.67 17.42 -8.37
C VAL A 59 -8.19 17.54 -8.54
N GLN A 60 -8.63 18.04 -9.69
CA GLN A 60 -10.05 18.18 -10.04
C GLN A 60 -10.56 16.99 -10.86
N ARG A 61 -10.30 16.94 -12.17
CA ARG A 61 -10.86 15.89 -13.06
C ARG A 61 -10.31 14.50 -12.78
N GLY A 62 -9.01 14.38 -12.48
CA GLY A 62 -8.35 13.10 -12.19
C GLY A 62 -8.65 12.54 -10.79
N ARG A 63 -9.44 13.24 -9.97
CA ARG A 63 -9.53 12.94 -8.53
C ARG A 63 -10.13 11.57 -8.23
N THR A 64 -11.21 11.21 -8.91
CA THR A 64 -11.89 9.92 -8.68
C THR A 64 -10.98 8.75 -9.07
N VAL A 65 -10.27 8.88 -10.20
CA VAL A 65 -9.28 7.90 -10.65
C VAL A 65 -8.13 7.79 -9.64
N LEU A 66 -7.63 8.92 -9.14
CA LEU A 66 -6.55 8.96 -8.15
C LEU A 66 -6.95 8.29 -6.82
N ILE A 67 -8.17 8.51 -6.35
CA ILE A 67 -8.69 7.88 -5.12
C ILE A 67 -8.85 6.37 -5.32
N GLY A 68 -9.41 5.94 -6.46
CA GLY A 68 -9.55 4.51 -6.77
C GLY A 68 -8.19 3.82 -6.90
N ALA A 69 -7.23 4.48 -7.55
CA ALA A 69 -5.84 4.04 -7.65
C ALA A 69 -5.17 3.86 -6.28
N ALA A 70 -5.31 4.86 -5.40
CA ALA A 70 -4.80 4.80 -4.03
C ALA A 70 -5.45 3.65 -3.23
N ALA A 71 -6.76 3.43 -3.39
CA ALA A 71 -7.46 2.32 -2.74
C ALA A 71 -6.93 0.94 -3.20
N LEU A 72 -6.66 0.77 -4.50
CA LEU A 72 -6.06 -0.45 -5.04
C LEU A 72 -4.65 -0.69 -4.48
N ILE A 73 -3.83 0.37 -4.39
CA ILE A 73 -2.49 0.29 -3.79
C ILE A 73 -2.59 -0.14 -2.32
N ILE A 74 -3.46 0.49 -1.53
CA ILE A 74 -3.65 0.15 -0.12
C ILE A 74 -4.09 -1.32 0.03
N ALA A 75 -5.15 -1.72 -0.67
CA ALA A 75 -5.68 -3.07 -0.61
C ALA A 75 -4.65 -4.11 -1.05
N GLY A 76 -3.95 -3.87 -2.16
CA GLY A 76 -2.91 -4.75 -2.67
C GLY A 76 -1.72 -4.88 -1.71
N THR A 77 -1.28 -3.77 -1.13
CA THR A 77 -0.17 -3.74 -0.17
C THR A 77 -0.52 -4.53 1.08
N LEU A 78 -1.72 -4.32 1.64
CA LEU A 78 -2.17 -5.02 2.84
C LEU A 78 -2.32 -6.52 2.56
N LEU A 79 -2.98 -6.90 1.46
CA LEU A 79 -3.15 -8.31 1.09
C LEU A 79 -1.81 -9.02 0.92
N PHE A 80 -0.88 -8.40 0.20
CA PHE A 80 0.45 -8.95 -0.06
C PHE A 80 1.26 -9.07 1.24
N SER A 81 1.31 -8.00 2.02
CA SER A 81 2.18 -7.93 3.20
C SER A 81 1.66 -8.80 4.36
N VAL A 82 0.34 -8.88 4.55
CA VAL A 82 -0.27 -9.78 5.54
C VAL A 82 -0.01 -11.24 5.17
N ASP A 83 -0.12 -11.60 3.90
CA ASP A 83 0.17 -12.97 3.46
C ASP A 83 1.64 -13.35 3.71
N LEU A 84 2.59 -12.46 3.42
CA LEU A 84 4.00 -12.68 3.73
C LEU A 84 4.24 -12.80 5.24
N ALA A 85 3.62 -11.91 6.04
CA ALA A 85 3.74 -11.96 7.50
C ALA A 85 3.17 -13.26 8.07
N MET A 86 2.01 -13.71 7.60
CA MET A 86 1.41 -14.99 8.04
C MET A 86 2.27 -16.20 7.66
N ARG A 87 2.85 -16.20 6.46
CA ARG A 87 3.77 -17.28 6.04
C ARG A 87 4.96 -17.39 6.96
N GLN A 88 5.54 -16.26 7.34
CA GLN A 88 6.72 -16.25 8.19
C GLN A 88 6.39 -16.55 9.66
N LEU A 89 5.33 -15.94 10.20
CA LEU A 89 5.03 -15.97 11.63
C LEU A 89 4.17 -17.16 12.05
N ALA A 90 3.30 -17.64 11.16
CA ALA A 90 2.36 -18.72 11.45
C ALA A 90 2.58 -19.97 10.57
N GLY A 91 3.51 -19.92 9.60
CA GLY A 91 3.72 -21.02 8.65
C GLY A 91 2.53 -21.26 7.70
N MET A 92 1.55 -20.35 7.68
CA MET A 92 0.29 -20.49 6.93
C MET A 92 0.25 -19.57 5.72
N LYS A 93 -0.39 -20.03 4.64
CA LYS A 93 -0.80 -19.17 3.52
C LYS A 93 -2.20 -18.67 3.79
N LEU A 94 -2.43 -17.36 3.62
CA LEU A 94 -3.74 -16.78 3.90
C LEU A 94 -4.78 -17.22 2.86
N PHE A 95 -4.46 -17.08 1.57
CA PHE A 95 -5.25 -17.63 0.46
C PHE A 95 -4.34 -18.03 -0.71
N TRP A 96 -4.85 -18.84 -1.63
CA TRP A 96 -4.18 -19.07 -2.92
C TRP A 96 -4.20 -17.79 -3.77
N GLY A 97 -3.04 -17.40 -4.30
CA GLY A 97 -2.93 -16.25 -5.21
C GLY A 97 -2.87 -14.87 -4.55
N THR A 98 -2.76 -14.77 -3.23
CA THR A 98 -2.56 -13.49 -2.51
C THR A 98 -1.39 -12.66 -3.06
N ALA A 99 -0.28 -13.32 -3.40
CA ALA A 99 0.87 -12.67 -4.02
C ALA A 99 0.56 -12.04 -5.39
N PRO A 100 0.06 -12.78 -6.40
CA PRO A 100 -0.29 -12.20 -7.70
C PRO A 100 -1.46 -11.21 -7.65
N PHE A 101 -2.49 -11.44 -6.81
CA PHE A 101 -3.60 -10.48 -6.69
C PHE A 101 -3.16 -9.20 -5.97
N GLY A 102 -2.39 -9.31 -4.88
CA GLY A 102 -1.86 -8.15 -4.16
C GLY A 102 -0.90 -7.33 -5.03
N GLY A 103 0.06 -8.00 -5.67
CA GLY A 103 0.99 -7.38 -6.63
C GLY A 103 0.27 -6.74 -7.82
N GLY A 104 -0.67 -7.46 -8.43
CA GLY A 104 -1.46 -6.97 -9.55
C GLY A 104 -2.31 -5.74 -9.19
N ALA A 105 -2.96 -5.75 -8.02
CA ALA A 105 -3.71 -4.59 -7.54
C ALA A 105 -2.81 -3.37 -7.34
N MET A 106 -1.60 -3.54 -6.77
CA MET A 106 -0.63 -2.45 -6.65
C MET A 106 -0.20 -1.91 -8.02
N ILE A 107 0.09 -2.78 -8.99
CA ILE A 107 0.47 -2.38 -10.36
C ILE A 107 -0.66 -1.57 -11.01
N VAL A 108 -1.89 -2.08 -11.00
CA VAL A 108 -3.05 -1.39 -11.58
C VAL A 108 -3.30 -0.06 -10.88
N GLY A 109 -3.16 -0.02 -9.56
CA GLY A 109 -3.26 1.22 -8.79
C GLY A 109 -2.22 2.26 -9.22
N TRP A 110 -0.95 1.88 -9.32
CA TRP A 110 0.11 2.79 -9.79
C TRP A 110 -0.10 3.28 -11.23
N LEU A 111 -0.57 2.42 -12.13
CA LEU A 111 -0.96 2.83 -13.48
C LEU A 111 -2.14 3.82 -13.43
N GLY A 112 -3.10 3.62 -12.53
CA GLY A 112 -4.20 4.55 -12.29
C GLY A 112 -3.73 5.92 -11.78
N VAL A 113 -2.68 5.96 -10.95
CA VAL A 113 -2.04 7.23 -10.54
C VAL A 113 -1.47 7.95 -11.77
N ALA A 114 -0.77 7.24 -12.65
CA ALA A 114 -0.22 7.82 -13.88
C ALA A 114 -1.33 8.37 -14.80
N VAL A 115 -2.42 7.61 -14.98
CA VAL A 115 -3.58 8.08 -15.75
C VAL A 115 -4.19 9.34 -15.13
N ALA A 116 -4.40 9.36 -13.81
CA ALA A 116 -4.95 10.53 -13.12
C ALA A 116 -4.06 11.78 -13.25
N ALA A 117 -2.74 11.61 -13.26
CA ALA A 117 -1.78 12.71 -13.44
C ALA A 117 -1.79 13.31 -14.86
N LEU A 118 -2.12 12.51 -15.88
CA LEU A 118 -2.22 12.96 -17.27
C LEU A 118 -3.57 13.62 -17.58
N MET A 119 -4.56 13.53 -16.70
CA MET A 119 -5.86 14.16 -16.89
C MET A 119 -5.79 15.69 -16.70
N PRO A 120 -6.39 16.50 -17.58
CA PRO A 120 -6.35 17.96 -17.47
C PRO A 120 -6.98 18.46 -16.17
N ASN A 121 -6.26 19.31 -15.44
CA ASN A 121 -6.75 19.96 -14.22
C ASN A 121 -7.51 21.26 -14.55
N ARG A 122 -8.52 21.17 -15.43
CA ARG A 122 -9.32 22.32 -15.90
C ARG A 122 -10.73 22.32 -15.32
#